data_AF-A0A1F9AE13-F1
#
_entry.id   AF-A0A1F9AE13-F1
#
_cell.length_a   1.000
_cell.length_b   1.000
_cell.length_c   1.000
_cell.angle_alpha   90.00
_cell.angle_beta   90.00
_cell.angle_gamma   90.00
#
_symmetry.space_group_name_H-M   'P 1'
#
loop_
_entity.id
_entity.type
_entity.pdbx_description
1 polymer ?
#
loop_
_entity_poly.entity_id
_entity_poly.type
_entity_poly.pdbx_seq_one_letter_code
_entity_poly.pdbx_strand_id
1 'polypeptide(L)'
;MQFGDDIMKQNVTLTLRLPPELYQEAKRVAQEEGESFSAFFRRLLADELRKVEEKKLFNSFSMVAEHTEEADVDYAFQAQREVILENE
;
A
#
# COMPACT_ATOMS: atom_id res chain seq x y z
N MET A 1 18.70 -29.63 12.80
CA MET A 1 18.48 -28.17 12.70
C MET A 1 17.03 -27.94 12.32
N GLN A 2 16.15 -27.77 13.32
CA GLN A 2 14.78 -27.33 13.12
C GLN A 2 14.79 -25.81 13.31
N PHE A 3 14.94 -25.07 12.22
CA PHE A 3 14.63 -23.64 12.18
C PHE A 3 13.29 -23.49 11.46
N GLY A 4 12.22 -23.78 12.17
CA GLY A 4 10.87 -23.71 11.63
C GLY A 4 9.91 -24.01 12.76
N ASP A 5 9.54 -22.96 13.50
CA ASP A 5 8.18 -22.79 14.05
C ASP A 5 7.99 -21.60 15.00
N ASP A 6 9.04 -20.83 15.37
CA ASP A 6 8.90 -19.94 16.54
C ASP A 6 9.19 -18.44 16.32
N ILE A 7 9.01 -17.90 15.10
CA ILE A 7 8.70 -16.44 14.99
C ILE A 7 7.21 -16.27 15.29
N MET A 8 6.84 -16.63 16.53
CA MET A 8 5.55 -16.27 17.10
C MET A 8 5.36 -14.77 16.95
N LYS A 9 4.19 -14.38 16.43
CA LYS A 9 3.68 -13.01 16.35
C LYS A 9 3.94 -12.26 17.66
N GLN A 10 5.10 -11.60 17.78
CA GLN A 10 5.41 -10.80 18.95
C GLN A 10 4.58 -9.52 18.88
N ASN A 11 3.45 -9.54 19.61
CA ASN A 11 2.62 -8.35 19.74
C ASN A 11 3.33 -7.36 20.66
N VAL A 12 3.59 -6.16 20.16
CA VAL A 12 4.11 -5.04 20.96
C VAL A 12 2.94 -4.21 21.48
N THR A 13 2.90 -3.94 22.78
CA THR A 13 1.90 -3.05 23.37
C THR A 13 2.31 -1.59 23.17
N LEU A 14 1.38 -0.78 22.67
CA LEU A 14 1.57 0.64 22.45
C LEU A 14 0.69 1.44 23.43
N THR A 15 1.26 2.46 24.05
CA THR A 15 0.49 3.44 24.85
C THR A 15 0.60 4.80 24.19
N LEU A 16 -0.54 5.37 23.83
CA LEU A 16 -0.65 6.68 23.19
C LEU A 16 -1.43 7.64 24.08
N ARG A 17 -0.97 8.89 24.13
CA ARG A 17 -1.77 10.00 24.68
C ARG A 17 -2.47 10.70 23.54
N LEU A 18 -3.80 10.67 23.55
CA LEU A 18 -4.65 11.31 22.55
C LEU A 18 -5.40 12.48 23.19
N PRO A 19 -5.67 13.55 22.43
CA PRO A 19 -6.66 14.54 22.84
C PRO A 19 -8.00 13.85 23.18
N PRO A 20 -8.70 14.29 24.24
CA PRO A 20 -9.95 13.65 24.66
C PRO A 20 -11.01 13.60 23.56
N GLU A 21 -11.12 14.66 22.74
CA GLU A 21 -12.10 14.71 21.66
C GLU A 21 -11.80 13.63 20.60
N LEU A 22 -10.53 13.47 20.24
CA LEU A 22 -10.10 12.49 19.25
C LEU A 22 -10.30 11.06 19.74
N TYR A 23 -10.01 10.79 21.02
CA TYR A 23 -10.25 9.48 21.61
C TYR A 23 -11.75 9.13 21.63
N GLN A 24 -12.61 10.09 21.99
CA GLN A 24 -14.05 9.88 22.05
C GLN A 24 -14.64 9.57 20.66
N GLU A 25 -14.27 10.35 19.64
CA GLU A 25 -14.74 10.11 18.28
C GLU A 25 -14.25 8.77 17.74
N ALA A 26 -12.95 8.47 17.88
CA ALA A 26 -12.41 7.19 17.43
C ALA A 26 -13.05 6.00 18.16
N LYS A 27 -13.39 6.15 19.45
CA LYS A 27 -14.09 5.13 20.22
C LYS A 27 -15.53 4.95 19.76
N ARG A 28 -16.25 6.03 19.45
CA ARG A 28 -17.62 5.98 18.92
C ARG A 28 -17.65 5.23 17.58
N VAL A 29 -16.75 5.57 16.66
CA VAL A 29 -16.64 4.90 15.35
C VAL A 29 -16.33 3.41 15.53
N ALA A 30 -15.37 3.05 16.39
CA ALA A 30 -15.06 1.64 16.66
C ALA A 30 -16.29 0.87 17.19
N GLN A 31 -17.09 1.50 18.05
CA GLN A 31 -18.33 0.89 18.57
C GLN A 31 -19.40 0.73 17.49
N GLU A 32 -19.58 1.73 16.61
CA GLU A 32 -20.52 1.67 15.49
C GLU A 32 -20.16 0.54 14.51
N GLU A 33 -18.87 0.27 14.31
CA GLU A 33 -18.37 -0.85 13.49
C GLU A 33 -18.36 -2.21 14.22
N GLY A 34 -18.70 -2.25 15.51
CA GLY A 34 -18.68 -3.47 16.31
C GLY A 34 -17.28 -4.00 16.63
N GLU A 35 -16.26 -3.16 16.52
CA GLU A 35 -14.86 -3.52 16.73
C GLU A 35 -14.31 -3.01 18.07
N SER A 36 -13.32 -3.71 18.63
CA SER A 36 -12.54 -3.17 19.74
C SER A 36 -11.71 -1.97 19.27
N PHE A 37 -11.50 -0.96 20.13
CA PHE A 37 -10.68 0.21 19.82
C PHE A 37 -9.27 -0.18 19.29
N SER A 38 -8.67 -1.22 19.86
CA SER A 38 -7.36 -1.73 19.41
C SER A 38 -7.43 -2.44 18.05
N ALA A 39 -8.54 -3.08 17.69
CA ALA A 39 -8.74 -3.66 16.36
C ALA A 39 -8.92 -2.54 15.33
N PHE A 40 -9.79 -1.58 15.62
CA PHE A 40 -10.01 -0.39 14.82
C PHE A 40 -8.70 0.37 14.55
N PHE A 41 -7.92 0.64 15.59
CA PHE A 41 -6.65 1.34 15.45
C PHE A 41 -5.62 0.55 14.63
N ARG A 42 -5.56 -0.78 14.80
CA ARG A 42 -4.68 -1.65 13.98
C ARG A 42 -5.08 -1.63 12.51
N ARG A 43 -6.38 -1.66 12.21
CA ARG A 43 -6.91 -1.58 10.85
C ARG A 43 -6.53 -0.25 10.19
N LEU A 44 -6.80 0.86 10.88
CA LEU A 44 -6.42 2.19 10.40
C LEU A 44 -4.92 2.31 10.11
N LEU A 45 -4.09 1.82 11.03
CA LEU A 45 -2.64 1.86 10.86
C LEU A 45 -2.18 1.01 9.66
N ALA A 46 -2.76 -0.17 9.48
CA ALA A 46 -2.45 -1.05 8.34
C ALA A 46 -2.86 -0.42 7.00
N ASP A 47 -4.03 0.20 6.95
CA ASP A 47 -4.52 0.87 5.73
C ASP A 47 -3.66 2.09 5.39
N GLU A 48 -3.23 2.87 6.38
CA GLU A 48 -2.36 4.02 6.15
C GLU A 48 -0.96 3.60 5.68
N LEU A 49 -0.39 2.53 6.28
CA LEU A 49 0.89 1.98 5.83
C LEU A 49 0.82 1.47 4.38
N ARG A 50 -0.28 0.82 4.00
CA ARG A 50 -0.50 0.35 2.62
C ARG A 50 -0.51 1.52 1.64
N LYS A 51 -1.22 2.60 1.95
CA LYS A 51 -1.23 3.81 1.09
C LYS A 51 0.15 4.43 0.94
N VAL A 52 0.94 4.47 2.01
CA VAL A 52 2.32 4.97 1.97
C VAL A 52 3.19 4.09 1.07
N GLU A 53 3.02 2.78 1.11
CA GLU A 53 3.74 1.83 0.26
C GLU A 53 3.33 1.97 -1.21
N GLU A 54 2.03 2.03 -1.51
CA GLU A 54 1.50 2.29 -2.85
C GLU A 54 2.04 3.60 -3.42
N LYS A 55 2.06 4.67 -2.61
CA LYS A 55 2.62 5.96 -3.02
C LYS A 55 4.12 5.89 -3.32
N LYS A 56 4.89 5.16 -2.51
CA LYS A 56 6.32 4.93 -2.78
C LYS A 56 6.52 4.17 -4.08
N LEU A 57 5.72 3.13 -4.32
CA LEU A 57 5.79 2.32 -5.52
C LEU A 57 5.47 3.16 -6.77
N PHE A 58 4.39 3.94 -6.71
CA PHE A 58 4.03 4.90 -7.76
C PHE A 58 5.18 5.86 -8.03
N ASN A 59 5.73 6.51 -6.99
CA ASN A 59 6.84 7.44 -7.15
C ASN A 59 8.08 6.78 -7.76
N SER A 60 8.42 5.55 -7.36
CA SER A 60 9.55 4.82 -7.94
C SER A 60 9.34 4.54 -9.43
N PHE A 61 8.13 4.15 -9.84
CA PHE A 61 7.81 3.93 -11.26
C PHE A 61 7.73 5.23 -12.05
N SER A 62 7.24 6.32 -11.46
CA SER A 62 7.25 7.65 -12.07
C SER A 62 8.67 8.19 -12.26
N MET A 63 9.59 7.97 -11.31
CA MET A 63 11.00 8.35 -11.48
C MET A 63 11.70 7.53 -12.55
N VAL A 64 11.34 6.25 -12.70
CA VAL A 64 11.81 5.45 -13.85
C VAL A 64 11.26 6.05 -15.15
N ALA A 65 10.01 6.51 -15.17
CA ALA A 65 9.40 7.16 -16.34
C ALA A 65 10.05 8.52 -16.70
N GLU A 66 10.43 9.32 -15.71
CA GLU A 66 11.15 10.60 -15.89
C GLU A 66 12.59 10.40 -16.42
N HIS A 67 13.16 9.21 -16.25
CA HIS A 67 14.44 8.82 -16.87
C HIS A 67 14.27 8.02 -18.17
N THR A 68 13.03 7.77 -18.59
CA THR A 68 12.71 7.11 -19.86
C THR A 68 11.99 8.07 -20.81
N GLU A 69 12.52 9.28 -20.98
CA GLU A 69 12.23 10.07 -22.19
C GLU A 69 12.62 9.32 -23.49
N GLU A 70 13.26 8.15 -23.39
CA GLU A 70 13.58 7.22 -24.47
C GLU A 70 12.84 5.86 -24.42
N ALA A 71 11.86 5.64 -23.52
CA ALA A 71 11.01 4.45 -23.64
C ALA A 71 9.88 4.77 -24.62
N ASP A 72 10.20 4.66 -25.89
CA ASP A 72 9.30 4.84 -27.02
C ASP A 72 8.28 3.68 -27.06
N VAL A 73 7.31 3.72 -26.14
CA VAL A 73 6.16 2.78 -26.12
C VAL A 73 5.39 2.87 -27.44
N ASP A 74 5.41 4.05 -28.07
CA ASP A 74 4.86 4.28 -29.40
C ASP A 74 5.65 3.53 -30.49
N TYR A 75 6.98 3.44 -30.39
CA TYR A 75 7.79 2.59 -31.29
C TYR A 75 7.44 1.11 -31.20
N ALA A 76 7.25 0.58 -29.98
CA ALA A 76 6.86 -0.82 -29.80
C ALA A 76 5.45 -1.10 -30.38
N PHE A 77 4.54 -0.13 -30.27
CA PHE A 77 3.22 -0.22 -30.89
C PHE A 77 3.27 -0.08 -32.42
N GLN A 78 4.10 0.80 -32.97
CA GLN A 78 4.26 0.99 -34.41
C GLN A 78 4.91 -0.22 -35.09
N ALA A 79 5.97 -0.79 -34.49
CA ALA A 79 6.63 -1.99 -35.01
C ALA A 79 5.70 -3.20 -35.07
N GLN A 80 4.82 -3.39 -34.07
CA GLN A 80 3.79 -4.44 -34.13
C GLN A 80 2.73 -4.16 -35.20
N ARG A 81 2.39 -2.89 -35.43
CA ARG A 81 1.40 -2.50 -36.45
C ARG A 81 1.90 -2.75 -37.87
N GLU A 82 3.18 -2.49 -38.14
CA GLU A 82 3.79 -2.74 -39.46
C GLU A 82 3.84 -4.25 -39.79
N VAL A 83 4.20 -5.10 -38.84
CA VAL A 83 4.23 -6.57 -39.05
C VAL A 83 2.84 -7.18 -39.31
N ILE A 84 1.78 -6.58 -38.75
CA ILE A 84 0.40 -7.04 -38.97
C ILE A 84 -0.11 -6.60 -40.36
N LEU A 85 0.29 -5.43 -40.85
CA LEU A 85 -0.13 -4.93 -42.16
C LEU A 85 0.65 -5.53 -43.34
N GLU A 86 1.87 -6.05 -43.13
CA GLU A 86 2.63 -6.77 -44.17
C GLU A 86 2.16 -8.22 -44.40
N ASN A 87 1.20 -8.73 -43.61
CA ASN A 87 0.64 -10.08 -43.72
C ASN A 87 -0.82 -10.13 -44.21
N GLU A 88 -1.35 -9.04 -44.77
CA GLU A 88 -2.57 -9.01 -45.62
C GLU A 88 -2.19 -8.86 -47.10
#